data_AF-A0A6G7WWH4-F1
#
_entry.id   AF-A0A6G7WWH4-F1
#
_cell.length_a   1.000
_cell.length_b   1.000
_cell.length_c   1.000
_cell.angle_alpha   90.00
_cell.angle_beta   90.00
_cell.angle_gamma   90.00
#
_symmetry.space_group_name_H-M   'P 1'
#
loop_
_entity.id
_entity.type
_entity.pdbx_description
1 polymer ?
#
loop_
_entity_poly.entity_id
_entity_poly.type
_entity_poly.pdbx_seq_one_letter_code
_entity_poly.pdbx_strand_id
1 'polypeptide(L)' 'MHYVSKGNSGLGIKENLALGCRMCHFNLDHTPQRKQMLETFYQHLLSHYPYWNKDLVTYKKGRD' A
#
# COMPACT_ATOMS: atom_id res chain seq x y z
N MET A 1 -1.01 -3.38 7.14
CA MET A 1 -1.81 -2.68 6.10
C MET A 1 -1.19 -2.91 4.73
N HIS A 2 -1.96 -2.87 3.63
CA HIS A 2 -1.44 -2.91 2.26
C HIS A 2 -1.70 -1.57 1.55
N TYR A 3 -0.75 -1.07 0.76
CA TYR A 3 -0.98 0.13 -0.07
C TYR A 3 -1.90 -0.22 -1.25
N VAL A 4 -1.55 -1.28 -1.99
CA VAL A 4 -2.44 -1.97 -2.93
C VAL A 4 -2.98 -3.22 -2.26
N SER A 5 -4.30 -3.32 -2.08
CA SER A 5 -4.92 -4.49 -1.44
C SER A 5 -4.77 -5.76 -2.28
N LYS A 6 -4.76 -6.92 -1.64
CA LYS A 6 -4.70 -8.23 -2.34
C LYS A 6 -5.85 -8.42 -3.33
N GLY A 7 -7.06 -7.96 -3.00
CA GLY A 7 -8.22 -8.00 -3.90
C GLY A 7 -8.04 -7.16 -5.17
N ASN A 8 -7.11 -6.19 -5.15
CA ASN A 8 -6.73 -5.37 -6.30
C ASN A 8 -5.34 -5.77 -6.84
N SER A 9 -5.00 -7.05 -6.76
CA SER A 9 -3.73 -7.61 -7.25
C SER A 9 -2.47 -7.09 -6.54
N GLY A 10 -2.60 -6.55 -5.32
CA GLY A 10 -1.45 -6.11 -4.53
C GLY A 10 -0.58 -7.28 -4.06
N LEU A 11 0.74 -7.15 -4.23
CA LEU A 11 1.73 -8.14 -3.82
C LEU A 11 1.92 -8.13 -2.29
N GLY A 12 2.19 -9.30 -1.70
CA GLY A 12 2.45 -9.45 -0.26
C GLY A 12 3.90 -9.19 0.15
N ILE A 13 4.56 -8.20 -0.46
CA ILE A 13 5.98 -7.87 -0.24
C ILE A 13 6.14 -6.65 0.66
N LYS A 14 7.31 -6.47 1.28
CA LYS A 14 7.56 -5.40 2.27
C LYS A 14 7.29 -4.01 1.68
N GLU A 15 7.60 -3.82 0.41
CA GLU A 15 7.40 -2.62 -0.38
C GLU A 15 5.91 -2.26 -0.54
N ASN A 16 4.97 -3.16 -0.26
CA ASN A 16 3.53 -2.86 -0.31
C ASN A 16 2.89 -2.77 1.09
N LEU A 17 3.68 -2.91 2.15
CA LEU A 17 3.20 -3.13 3.51
C LEU A 17 3.66 -2.02 4.45
N ALA A 18 2.81 -1.70 5.42
CA ALA A 18 3.16 -0.92 6.59
C ALA A 18 2.45 -1.50 7.81
N LEU A 19 3.08 -1.37 8.98
CA LEU A 19 2.44 -1.70 10.24
C LEU A 19 1.39 -0.65 10.58
N GLY A 20 0.22 -1.09 11.01
CA GLY A 20 -0.85 -0.22 11.48
C GLY A 20 -1.57 -0.86 12.64
N CYS A 21 -2.04 -0.06 13.60
CA CYS A 21 -2.93 -0.56 14.64
C CYS A 21 -4.32 -0.87 14.07
N ARG A 22 -5.19 -1.51 14.87
CA ARG A 22 -6.56 -1.85 14.48
C ARG A 22 -7.34 -0.65 13.94
N MET A 23 -7.20 0.51 14.59
CA MET A 23 -7.88 1.75 14.17
C MET A 23 -7.36 2.27 12.83
N CYS A 24 -6.04 2.29 12.62
CA CYS A 24 -5.46 2.69 11.35
C CYS A 24 -5.88 1.77 10.20
N HIS A 25 -5.94 0.45 10.46
CA HIS A 25 -6.49 -0.51 9.51
C HIS A 25 -7.93 -0.19 9.15
N PHE A 26 -8.79 0.02 10.15
CA PHE A 26 -10.20 0.35 9.92
C PHE A 26 -10.35 1.65 9.10
N ASN A 27 -9.63 2.70 9.47
CA ASN A 27 -9.69 3.99 8.78
C ASN A 27 -9.23 3.87 7.32
N LEU A 28 -8.13 3.14 7.07
CA LEU A 28 -7.63 2.94 5.72
C LEU A 28 -8.64 2.19 4.83
N ASP A 29 -9.33 1.19 5.37
CA ASP A 29 -10.17 0.29 4.59
C ASP A 29 -11.62 0.74 4.46
N HIS A 30 -12.16 1.47 5.45
CA HIS A 30 -13.61 1.69 5.56
C HIS A 30 -14.06 3.15 5.65
N THR A 31 -13.14 4.12 5.58
CA THR A 31 -13.49 5.53 5.81
C THR A 31 -12.94 6.47 4.73
N PRO A 32 -13.48 7.70 4.63
CA PRO A 32 -12.93 8.74 3.76
C PRO A 32 -11.49 9.15 4.11
N GLN A 33 -11.01 8.86 5.33
CA GLN A 33 -9.63 9.14 5.73
C GLN A 33 -8.59 8.37 4.89
N ARG A 34 -9.02 7.32 4.18
CA ARG A 34 -8.18 6.53 3.27
C ARG A 34 -7.28 7.38 2.37
N LYS A 35 -7.80 8.47 1.79
CA LYS A 35 -7.02 9.31 0.86
C LYS A 35 -5.78 9.91 1.53
N GLN A 36 -5.96 10.53 2.69
CA GLN A 36 -4.86 11.14 3.45
C GLN A 36 -3.90 10.10 4.00
N MET A 37 -4.43 8.96 4.44
CA MET A 37 -3.60 7.85 4.93
C MET A 37 -2.74 7.23 3.83
N LEU A 38 -3.28 7.08 2.60
CA LEU A 38 -2.49 6.62 1.46
C LEU A 38 -1.39 7.60 1.10
N GLU A 39 -1.61 8.91 1.20
CA GLU A 39 -0.52 9.89 1.00
C GLU A 39 0.61 9.68 2.02
N THR A 40 0.26 9.55 3.31
CA THR A 40 1.26 9.30 4.36
C THR A 40 1.98 7.96 4.15
N PHE A 41 1.26 6.93 3.71
CA PHE A 41 1.82 5.62 3.40
C PHE A 41 2.75 5.71 2.17
N TYR A 42 2.39 6.46 1.14
CA TYR A 42 3.25 6.70 -0.02
C TYR A 42 4.58 7.35 0.38
N GLN A 43 4.55 8.39 1.20
CA GLN A 43 5.76 9.05 1.71
C GLN A 43 6.62 8.10 2.54
N HIS A 44 6.00 7.26 3.39
CA HIS A 44 6.71 6.22 4.13
C HIS A 44 7.38 5.20 3.21
N LEU A 45 6.71 4.75 2.15
CA LEU A 45 7.31 3.81 1.20
C LEU A 45 8.47 4.45 0.43
N LEU A 46 8.34 5.70 -0.01
CA LEU A 46 9.43 6.41 -0.69
C LEU A 46 10.65 6.66 0.20
N SER A 47 10.45 6.91 1.50
CA SER A 47 11.58 7.12 2.41
C SER A 47 12.41 5.85 2.65
N HIS A 48 11.79 4.67 2.51
CA HIS A 48 12.48 3.38 2.61
C HIS A 48 12.92 2.81 1.25
N TYR A 49 12.17 3.10 0.20
CA TYR A 49 12.34 2.57 -1.15
C TYR A 49 12.23 3.72 -2.17
N PRO A 50 13.31 4.48 -2.42
CA PRO A 50 13.25 5.66 -3.30
C PRO A 50 12.84 5.36 -4.75
N TYR A 51 13.03 4.12 -5.20
CA TYR A 51 12.63 3.63 -6.53
C TYR A 51 11.16 3.19 -6.60
N TRP A 52 10.44 3.27 -5.48
CA TRP A 52 9.12 2.68 -5.36
C TRP A 52 8.11 3.34 -6.28
N ASN A 53 7.28 2.52 -6.90
CA ASN A 53 6.07 2.95 -7.57
C ASN A 53 5.00 1.86 -7.45
N LYS A 54 3.74 2.25 -7.63
CA LYS A 54 2.57 1.37 -7.49
C LYS A 54 2.63 0.15 -8.43
N ASP A 55 3.28 0.31 -9.57
CA ASP A 55 3.38 -0.70 -10.62
C ASP A 55 4.29 -1.88 -10.24
N LEU A 56 5.27 -1.64 -9.35
CA LEU A 56 6.18 -2.68 -8.81
C LEU A 56 5.50 -3.58 -7.77
N VAL A 57 4.44 -3.08 -7.13
CA VAL A 57 3.71 -3.79 -6.06
C VAL A 57 2.35 -4.34 -6.52
N THR A 58 2.05 -4.22 -7.81
CA THR A 58 0.79 -4.71 -8.39
C THR A 58 1.09 -5.85 -9.34
N TYR A 59 0.56 -7.03 -9.04
CA TYR A 59 0.61 -8.19 -9.93
C TYR A 59 -0.10 -7.88 -11.25
N LYS A 60 0.56 -8.20 -12.36
CA LYS A 60 0.02 -8.09 -13.72
C LYS A 60 0.26 -9.40 -14.45
N LYS A 61 -0.83 -10.07 -14.84
CA LYS A 61 -0.76 -11.31 -15.61
C LYS A 61 -0.04 -11.06 -16.93
N GLY A 62 0.98 -11.85 -17.24
CA GLY A 62 1.75 -11.74 -18.48
C GLY A 62 2.86 -10.67 -18.47
N ARG A 63 3.16 -10.08 -17.31
CA ARG A 63 4.43 -9.42 -17.06
C ARG A 63 5.33 -10.48 -16.41
N ASP A 64 6.53 -10.68 -16.97
CA ASP A 64 7.45 -11.81 -16.69
C ASP A 64 7.74 -12.02 -15.19
#